data_AF-A0A6P8MJZ8-F1
#
_entry.id   AF-A0A6P8MJZ8-F1
#
_cell.length_a   1.000
_cell.length_b   1.000
_cell.length_c   1.000
_cell.angle_alpha   90.00
_cell.angle_beta   90.00
_cell.angle_gamma   90.00
#
_symmetry.space_group_name_H-M   'P 1'
#
loop_
_entity.id
_entity.type
_entity.pdbx_description
1 polymer ?
#
loop_
_entity_poly.entity_id
_entity_poly.type
_entity_poly.pdbx_seq_one_letter_code
_entity_poly.pdbx_strand_id
1 'polypeptide(L)'
;YPRLAFDDTSRRCKGKDQASPVIYTNFLLRCLVDSIAVCARDSSAITSITLDGIPLSLKYLNILCCGLKNNEKLINLSLTKCHIGDVGCDLLLGCLRNNPKLCVLNLSSCRLSNRSAMCLSLFLKRRKADLLQNVWEQSSVQSPEENSDKKPQGLHTLILNQNPKIGDTGLRQLVYALKSDVWLRSLSLRHCGISKHGAETMIRLLQTNSRITKLDLTENRIPINTLQMILRILKRRREMAESITSKKRFRIDMRRDLINNRIHELIKQRRRSLRNRTERLNKYSTQKRHWKKIHRFEIKVKQSKEIEVPKEDQSRRKKLGDLESQLWSLVESNFKLKEELSSNKALLDTEAQQRSKMEDELQKVSLRLNDLKSKVVMLDCVSSNACKESRLLKGLKYIFDKLESFSTARQKDINEEVLLNPVEPLWSSPLTQQMENSFANCLQQTNVALFPVENITM
;
A
#
# COMPACT_ATOMS: atom_id res chain seq x y z
N TYR A 1 22.66 49.47 0.43
CA TYR A 1 21.30 49.10 0.87
C TYR A 1 20.29 49.61 -0.13
N PRO A 2 19.73 48.77 -1.01
CA PRO A 2 18.66 49.22 -1.91
C PRO A 2 17.39 49.39 -1.07
N ARG A 3 16.80 50.60 -1.14
CA ARG A 3 15.48 50.88 -0.54
C ARG A 3 14.46 49.94 -1.18
N LEU A 4 13.97 49.02 -0.37
CA LEU A 4 12.85 48.12 -0.66
C LEU A 4 11.68 48.94 -1.24
N ALA A 5 11.25 48.60 -2.45
CA ALA A 5 10.10 49.18 -3.17
C ALA A 5 8.73 49.05 -2.44
N PHE A 6 8.76 48.56 -1.19
CA PHE A 6 7.64 48.47 -0.27
C PHE A 6 7.16 49.86 0.21
N ASP A 7 8.07 50.84 0.27
CA ASP A 7 7.73 52.16 0.82
C ASP A 7 6.88 53.01 -0.15
N ASP A 8 7.08 52.86 -1.47
CA ASP A 8 6.32 53.64 -2.47
C ASP A 8 4.94 53.07 -2.77
N THR A 9 4.76 51.74 -2.67
CA THR A 9 3.47 51.08 -2.89
C THR A 9 2.53 51.30 -1.70
N SER A 10 3.04 51.24 -0.47
CA SER A 10 2.26 51.53 0.74
C SER A 10 1.83 53.00 0.83
N ARG A 11 2.68 53.95 0.41
CA ARG A 11 2.36 55.38 0.37
C ARG A 11 1.32 55.73 -0.70
N ARG A 12 1.37 55.11 -1.88
CA ARG A 12 0.36 55.30 -2.94
C ARG A 12 -1.04 54.77 -2.59
N CYS A 13 -1.12 53.76 -1.72
CA CYS A 13 -2.41 53.22 -1.24
C CYS A 13 -3.07 54.09 -0.14
N LYS A 14 -2.35 55.03 0.48
CA LYS A 14 -2.93 55.94 1.49
C LYS A 14 -3.70 57.13 0.89
N GLY A 15 -3.49 57.44 -0.39
CA GLY A 15 -4.05 58.64 -1.04
C GLY A 15 -5.37 58.46 -1.79
N LYS A 16 -5.95 57.26 -1.80
CA LYS A 16 -7.24 56.99 -2.45
C LYS A 16 -8.07 56.09 -1.53
N ASP A 17 -9.31 56.48 -1.25
CA ASP A 17 -10.30 55.77 -0.44
C ASP A 17 -10.54 54.30 -0.85
N GLN A 18 -9.64 53.36 -0.50
CA GLN A 18 -9.79 51.96 -0.90
C GLN A 18 -9.57 50.98 0.25
N ALA A 19 -10.70 50.39 0.67
CA ALA A 19 -10.88 49.30 1.62
C ALA A 19 -10.23 47.95 1.22
N SER A 20 -9.27 47.93 0.29
CA SER A 20 -8.61 46.70 -0.18
C SER A 20 -7.17 46.62 0.32
N PRO A 21 -6.75 45.51 0.96
CA PRO A 21 -5.38 45.35 1.46
C PRO A 21 -4.34 45.43 0.35
N VAL A 22 -3.17 45.98 0.68
CA VAL A 22 -2.03 46.22 -0.24
C VAL A 22 -1.58 44.95 -0.99
N ILE A 23 -1.83 43.76 -0.41
CA ILE A 23 -1.56 42.46 -1.02
C ILE A 23 -2.30 42.26 -2.35
N TYR A 24 -3.47 42.89 -2.54
CA TYR A 24 -4.22 42.80 -3.80
C TYR A 24 -3.73 43.75 -4.90
N THR A 25 -2.63 44.49 -4.67
CA THR A 25 -1.97 45.20 -5.76
C THR A 25 -1.48 44.19 -6.80
N ASN A 26 -1.62 44.53 -8.08
CA ASN A 26 -1.33 43.61 -9.18
C ASN A 26 0.09 43.03 -9.13
N PHE A 27 1.05 43.80 -8.64
CA PHE A 27 2.44 43.39 -8.48
C PHE A 27 2.61 42.35 -7.36
N LEU A 28 2.17 42.67 -6.14
CA LEU A 28 2.34 41.77 -4.99
C LEU A 28 1.54 40.48 -5.16
N LEU A 29 0.31 40.58 -5.68
CA LEU A 29 -0.50 39.40 -5.98
C LEU A 29 0.15 38.51 -7.03
N ARG A 30 0.77 39.10 -8.07
CA ARG A 30 1.52 38.34 -9.06
C ARG A 30 2.70 37.61 -8.43
N CYS A 31 3.55 38.32 -7.69
CA CYS A 31 4.71 37.75 -7.03
C CYS A 31 4.32 36.64 -6.04
N LEU A 32 3.22 36.81 -5.31
CA LEU A 32 2.69 35.79 -4.40
C LEU A 32 2.30 34.53 -5.17
N VAL A 33 1.49 34.66 -6.22
CA VAL A 33 0.99 33.52 -6.99
C VAL A 33 2.11 32.84 -7.78
N ASP A 34 3.04 33.60 -8.35
CA ASP A 34 4.25 33.07 -8.99
C ASP A 34 5.08 32.25 -7.98
N SER A 35 5.29 32.79 -6.78
CA SER A 35 6.03 32.09 -5.71
C SER A 35 5.33 30.80 -5.30
N ILE A 36 4.00 30.82 -5.12
CA ILE A 36 3.21 29.63 -4.81
C ILE A 36 3.29 28.60 -5.95
N ALA A 37 3.23 29.03 -7.20
CA ALA A 37 3.32 28.15 -8.36
C ALA A 37 4.69 27.47 -8.45
N VAL A 38 5.78 28.22 -8.22
CA VAL A 38 7.15 27.69 -8.16
C VAL A 38 7.29 26.70 -7.00
N CYS A 39 6.82 27.06 -5.80
CA CYS A 39 6.83 26.16 -4.65
C CYS A 39 6.03 24.88 -4.93
N ALA A 40 4.85 24.99 -5.55
CA ALA A 40 4.02 23.84 -5.88
C ALA A 40 4.64 22.92 -6.94
N ARG A 41 5.47 23.46 -7.84
CA ARG A 41 6.15 22.69 -8.88
C ARG A 41 7.39 21.98 -8.33
N ASP A 42 8.22 22.70 -7.59
CA ASP A 42 9.58 22.26 -7.27
C ASP A 42 9.64 21.57 -5.89
N SER A 43 8.70 21.86 -4.98
CA SER A 43 8.68 21.25 -3.66
C SER A 43 8.19 19.80 -3.70
N SER A 44 8.98 18.91 -3.12
CA SER A 44 8.59 17.52 -2.85
C SER A 44 7.71 17.35 -1.61
N ALA A 45 7.64 18.36 -0.75
CA ALA A 45 6.98 18.29 0.56
C ALA A 45 5.56 18.87 0.56
N ILE A 46 5.23 19.77 -0.37
CA ILE A 46 3.91 20.42 -0.40
C ILE A 46 2.85 19.42 -0.87
N THR A 47 2.01 19.02 0.08
CA THR A 47 0.88 18.11 -0.14
C THR A 47 -0.48 18.81 -0.01
N SER A 48 -0.52 20.02 0.54
CA SER A 48 -1.75 20.77 0.76
C SER A 48 -1.55 22.24 0.43
N ILE A 49 -2.40 22.80 -0.44
CA ILE A 49 -2.44 24.22 -0.79
C ILE A 49 -3.82 24.75 -0.45
N THR A 50 -3.88 25.78 0.40
CA THR A 50 -5.12 26.44 0.82
C THR A 50 -5.00 27.94 0.61
N LEU A 51 -5.80 28.47 -0.32
CA LEU A 51 -5.93 29.89 -0.59
C LEU A 51 -7.37 30.29 -0.25
N ASP A 52 -7.54 31.26 0.66
CA ASP A 52 -8.84 31.79 1.06
C ASP A 52 -8.92 33.29 0.78
N GLY A 53 -9.93 33.69 0.03
CA GLY A 53 -10.22 35.11 -0.24
C GLY A 53 -9.20 35.79 -1.17
N ILE A 54 -8.41 35.04 -1.93
CA ILE A 54 -7.46 35.60 -2.90
C ILE A 54 -8.15 35.67 -4.26
N PRO A 55 -8.40 36.86 -4.84
CA PRO A 55 -9.09 36.97 -6.13
C PRO A 55 -8.17 36.47 -7.26
N LEU A 56 -8.26 35.19 -7.57
CA LEU A 56 -7.53 34.55 -8.65
C LEU A 56 -8.25 34.81 -9.98
N SER A 57 -8.07 36.02 -10.50
CA SER A 57 -8.43 36.31 -11.90
C SER A 57 -7.73 35.32 -12.85
N LEU A 58 -8.29 35.10 -14.04
CA LEU A 58 -7.75 34.13 -15.01
C LEU A 58 -6.23 34.27 -15.25
N LYS A 59 -5.70 35.50 -15.24
CA LYS A 59 -4.26 35.79 -15.37
C LYS A 59 -3.43 35.11 -14.27
N TYR A 60 -3.85 35.26 -13.02
CA TYR A 60 -3.17 34.68 -11.86
C TYR A 60 -3.43 33.18 -11.75
N LEU A 61 -4.64 32.74 -12.07
CA LEU A 61 -4.97 31.33 -12.08
C LEU A 61 -4.12 30.54 -13.08
N ASN A 62 -3.85 31.10 -14.27
CA ASN A 62 -2.98 30.47 -15.26
C ASN A 62 -1.56 30.23 -14.71
N ILE A 63 -1.00 31.20 -13.98
CA ILE A 63 0.29 31.07 -13.31
C ILE A 63 0.25 29.89 -12.33
N LEU A 64 -0.75 29.84 -11.46
CA LEU A 64 -0.92 28.76 -10.50
C LEU A 64 -1.08 27.40 -11.19
N CYS A 65 -1.89 27.35 -12.24
CA CYS A 65 -2.15 26.17 -13.07
C CYS A 65 -0.86 25.65 -13.73
N CYS A 66 0.02 26.52 -14.21
CA CYS A 66 1.34 26.14 -14.73
C CYS A 66 2.20 25.43 -13.68
N GLY A 67 2.14 25.86 -12.41
CA GLY A 67 2.82 25.17 -11.30
C GLY A 67 2.18 23.83 -10.93
N LEU A 68 0.85 23.69 -11.09
CA LEU A 68 0.09 22.50 -10.71
C LEU A 68 0.05 21.38 -11.76
N LYS A 69 0.29 21.67 -13.04
CA LYS A 69 0.09 20.75 -14.18
C LYS A 69 0.86 19.41 -14.06
N ASN A 70 2.03 19.43 -13.43
CA ASN A 70 2.90 18.25 -13.26
C ASN A 70 3.06 17.83 -11.79
N ASN A 71 2.20 18.32 -10.90
CA ASN A 71 2.31 17.99 -9.48
C ASN A 71 1.65 16.62 -9.21
N GLU A 72 2.47 15.64 -8.81
CA GLU A 72 2.03 14.27 -8.46
C GLU A 72 1.79 14.06 -6.96
N LYS A 73 2.06 15.07 -6.13
CA LYS A 73 2.16 14.97 -4.67
C LYS A 73 1.02 15.67 -3.95
N LEU A 74 0.35 16.61 -4.60
CA LEU A 74 -0.74 17.37 -3.99
C LEU A 74 -1.91 16.44 -3.64
N ILE A 75 -2.27 16.43 -2.36
CA ILE A 75 -3.38 15.67 -1.79
C ILE A 75 -4.59 16.58 -1.60
N ASN A 76 -4.37 17.82 -1.16
CA ASN A 76 -5.43 18.77 -0.82
C ASN A 76 -5.26 20.08 -1.59
N LEU A 77 -6.30 20.50 -2.30
CA LEU A 77 -6.39 21.83 -2.90
C LEU A 77 -7.66 22.53 -2.44
N SER A 78 -7.49 23.67 -1.77
CA SER A 78 -8.59 24.55 -1.39
C SER A 78 -8.38 25.93 -1.97
N LEU A 79 -9.34 26.38 -2.78
CA LEU A 79 -9.39 27.71 -3.35
C LEU A 79 -10.73 28.32 -2.93
N THR A 80 -10.86 28.69 -1.67
CA THR A 80 -12.12 29.22 -1.12
C THR A 80 -12.21 30.72 -1.40
N LYS A 81 -13.38 31.21 -1.84
CA LYS A 81 -13.61 32.63 -2.14
C LYS A 81 -12.63 33.23 -3.17
N CYS A 82 -12.03 32.39 -4.03
CA CYS A 82 -11.01 32.84 -4.98
C CYS A 82 -11.56 33.38 -6.32
N HIS A 83 -12.89 33.43 -6.49
CA HIS A 83 -13.55 34.00 -7.67
C HIS A 83 -13.05 33.48 -9.04
N ILE A 84 -12.78 32.19 -9.11
CA ILE A 84 -12.22 31.50 -10.28
C ILE A 84 -13.15 31.60 -11.52
N GLY A 85 -14.47 31.51 -11.31
CA GLY A 85 -15.46 31.47 -12.38
C GLY A 85 -15.42 30.18 -13.21
N ASP A 86 -16.30 30.09 -14.21
CA ASP A 86 -16.49 28.84 -14.97
C ASP A 86 -15.28 28.46 -15.83
N VAL A 87 -14.73 29.45 -16.55
CA VAL A 87 -13.55 29.26 -17.41
C VAL A 87 -12.32 28.90 -16.59
N GLY A 88 -12.14 29.55 -15.44
CA GLY A 88 -11.04 29.22 -14.53
C GLY A 88 -11.18 27.81 -13.95
N CYS A 89 -12.40 27.37 -13.65
CA CYS A 89 -12.65 26.02 -13.15
C CYS A 89 -12.23 24.97 -14.19
N ASP A 90 -12.55 25.18 -15.47
CA ASP A 90 -12.16 24.28 -16.54
C ASP A 90 -10.63 24.19 -16.68
N LEU A 91 -9.94 25.34 -16.68
CA LEU A 91 -8.47 25.41 -16.69
C LEU A 91 -7.85 24.67 -15.51
N LEU A 92 -8.37 24.90 -14.30
CA LEU A 92 -7.90 24.24 -13.09
C LEU A 92 -8.05 22.71 -13.18
N LEU A 93 -9.21 22.23 -13.62
CA LEU A 93 -9.48 20.79 -13.78
C LEU A 93 -8.61 20.16 -14.87
N GLY A 94 -8.32 20.90 -15.94
CA GLY A 94 -7.37 20.49 -16.97
C GLY A 94 -5.97 20.25 -16.41
N CYS A 95 -5.51 21.12 -15.50
CA CYS A 95 -4.20 20.98 -14.85
C CYS A 95 -4.15 19.88 -13.79
N LEU A 96 -5.24 19.66 -13.06
CA LEU A 96 -5.31 18.63 -12.00
C LEU A 96 -5.51 17.20 -12.54
N ARG A 97 -5.66 17.04 -13.86
CA ARG A 97 -5.90 15.75 -14.50
C ARG A 97 -4.79 14.73 -14.21
N ASN A 98 -3.53 15.18 -14.25
CA ASN A 98 -2.36 14.31 -14.15
C ASN A 98 -1.97 13.99 -12.70
N ASN A 99 -2.71 14.48 -11.69
CA ASN A 99 -2.38 14.23 -10.30
C ASN A 99 -3.11 12.97 -9.76
N PRO A 100 -2.40 11.87 -9.47
CA PRO A 100 -3.03 10.63 -8.97
C PRO A 100 -3.44 10.70 -7.49
N LYS A 101 -2.80 11.55 -6.68
CA LYS A 101 -2.95 11.60 -5.21
C LYS A 101 -3.95 12.62 -4.70
N LEU A 102 -4.49 13.48 -5.56
CA LEU A 102 -5.47 14.49 -5.17
C LEU A 102 -6.72 13.82 -4.57
N CYS A 103 -6.92 14.06 -3.26
CA CYS A 103 -7.98 13.49 -2.45
C CYS A 103 -9.06 14.52 -2.10
N VAL A 104 -8.68 15.79 -1.91
CA VAL A 104 -9.58 16.85 -1.47
C VAL A 104 -9.53 18.02 -2.45
N LEU A 105 -10.68 18.39 -2.99
CA LEU A 105 -10.86 19.58 -3.82
C LEU A 105 -11.97 20.46 -3.23
N ASN A 106 -11.60 21.68 -2.84
CA ASN A 106 -12.52 22.67 -2.30
C ASN A 106 -12.54 23.92 -3.18
N LEU A 107 -13.69 24.19 -3.80
CA LEU A 107 -13.96 25.34 -4.66
C LEU A 107 -15.15 26.14 -4.12
N SER A 108 -15.23 26.28 -2.79
CA SER A 108 -16.33 27.02 -2.16
C SER A 108 -16.27 28.51 -2.50
N SER A 109 -17.43 29.13 -2.78
CA SER A 109 -17.55 30.56 -3.10
C SER A 109 -16.71 31.02 -4.30
N CYS A 110 -16.52 30.16 -5.30
CA CYS A 110 -15.72 30.44 -6.50
C CYS A 110 -16.51 30.98 -7.70
N ARG A 111 -17.77 31.40 -7.47
CA ARG A 111 -18.69 31.88 -8.52
C ARG A 111 -18.93 30.83 -9.62
N LEU A 112 -19.03 29.57 -9.22
CA LEU A 112 -19.26 28.45 -10.14
C LEU A 112 -20.73 28.35 -10.53
N SER A 113 -20.98 28.04 -11.81
CA SER A 113 -22.30 27.77 -12.34
C SER A 113 -22.52 26.30 -12.68
N ASN A 114 -23.68 25.98 -13.26
CA ASN A 114 -23.96 24.69 -13.86
C ASN A 114 -22.93 24.27 -14.93
N ARG A 115 -22.27 25.23 -15.61
CA ARG A 115 -21.18 24.92 -16.57
C ARG A 115 -19.97 24.31 -15.86
N SER A 116 -19.54 24.85 -14.73
CA SER A 116 -18.47 24.24 -13.93
C SER A 116 -18.85 22.86 -13.41
N ALA A 117 -20.12 22.65 -13.05
CA ALA A 117 -20.61 21.35 -12.64
C ALA A 117 -20.51 20.31 -13.77
N MET A 118 -20.74 20.72 -15.03
CA MET A 118 -20.45 19.90 -16.21
C MET A 118 -18.97 19.54 -16.30
N CYS A 119 -18.07 20.54 -16.23
CA CYS A 119 -16.62 20.33 -16.29
C CYS A 119 -16.14 19.38 -15.18
N LEU A 120 -16.63 19.56 -13.95
CA LEU A 120 -16.36 18.66 -12.83
C LEU A 120 -16.85 17.24 -13.09
N SER A 121 -18.04 17.08 -13.68
CA SER A 121 -18.57 15.76 -14.04
C SER A 121 -17.70 15.05 -15.08
N LEU A 122 -17.20 15.77 -16.09
CA LEU A 122 -16.30 15.24 -17.10
C LEU A 122 -14.94 14.90 -16.51
N PHE A 123 -14.41 15.77 -15.64
CA PHE A 123 -13.18 15.54 -14.91
C PHE A 123 -13.24 14.25 -14.08
N LEU A 124 -14.31 14.04 -13.31
CA LEU A 124 -14.49 12.83 -12.49
C LEU A 124 -14.57 11.56 -13.33
N LYS A 125 -15.30 11.58 -14.46
CA LYS A 125 -15.37 10.45 -15.39
C LYS A 125 -14.02 10.10 -15.99
N ARG A 126 -13.28 11.13 -16.43
CA ARG A 126 -11.97 10.95 -17.07
C ARG A 126 -10.94 10.44 -16.08
N ARG A 127 -10.88 11.05 -14.89
CA ARG A 127 -10.01 10.61 -13.79
C ARG A 127 -10.30 9.16 -13.41
N LYS A 128 -11.57 8.75 -13.42
CA LYS A 128 -11.94 7.34 -13.23
C LYS A 128 -11.37 6.43 -14.29
N ALA A 129 -11.51 6.77 -15.57
CA ALA A 129 -10.97 5.97 -16.67
C ALA A 129 -9.44 5.88 -16.57
N ASP A 130 -8.77 7.02 -16.35
CA ASP A 130 -7.31 7.10 -16.21
C ASP A 130 -6.83 6.23 -15.02
N LEU A 131 -7.51 6.28 -13.86
CA LEU A 131 -7.15 5.46 -12.69
C LEU A 131 -7.43 3.97 -12.88
N LEU A 132 -8.54 3.59 -13.52
CA LEU A 132 -8.85 2.18 -13.77
C LEU A 132 -7.88 1.54 -14.77
N GLN A 133 -7.47 2.30 -15.79
CA GLN A 133 -6.45 1.86 -16.73
C GLN A 133 -5.11 1.60 -16.01
N ASN A 134 -4.67 2.55 -15.18
CA ASN A 134 -3.44 2.40 -14.40
C ASN A 134 -3.49 1.24 -13.40
N VAL A 135 -4.66 0.99 -12.78
CA VAL A 135 -4.85 -0.15 -11.88
C VAL A 135 -4.75 -1.47 -12.64
N TRP A 136 -5.34 -1.59 -13.83
CA TRP A 136 -5.21 -2.80 -14.64
C TRP A 136 -3.77 -3.06 -15.10
N GLU A 137 -3.05 -2.02 -15.52
CA GLU A 137 -1.64 -2.13 -15.91
C GLU A 137 -0.73 -2.54 -14.73
N GLN A 138 -0.99 -2.04 -13.52
CA GLN A 138 -0.27 -2.44 -12.30
C GLN A 138 -0.65 -3.86 -11.83
N SER A 139 -1.90 -4.27 -12.03
CA SER A 139 -2.39 -5.61 -11.65
C SER A 139 -1.84 -6.70 -12.56
N SER A 140 -1.42 -6.37 -13.79
CA SER A 140 -0.78 -7.31 -14.72
C SER A 140 0.71 -7.56 -14.44
N VAL A 141 1.36 -6.78 -13.57
CA VAL A 141 2.82 -6.82 -13.36
C VAL A 141 3.21 -7.20 -11.92
N GLN A 142 2.28 -7.27 -10.96
CA GLN A 142 2.61 -7.58 -9.56
C GLN A 142 1.67 -8.63 -8.95
N SER A 143 2.30 -9.60 -8.29
CA SER A 143 1.68 -10.70 -7.54
C SER A 143 0.75 -10.19 -6.42
N PRO A 144 -0.25 -10.99 -6.01
CA PRO A 144 -1.18 -10.63 -4.95
C PRO A 144 -0.51 -10.79 -3.57
N GLU A 145 0.31 -9.83 -3.18
CA GLU A 145 0.74 -9.73 -1.77
C GLU A 145 -0.32 -8.99 -0.94
N GLU A 146 -0.79 -9.70 0.07
CA GLU A 146 -1.74 -9.24 1.06
C GLU A 146 -1.10 -8.18 1.99
N ASN A 147 -1.82 -7.07 2.17
CA ASN A 147 -1.72 -6.12 3.28
C ASN A 147 -0.46 -5.22 3.38
N SER A 148 -0.56 -3.99 2.85
CA SER A 148 -0.38 -2.74 3.62
C SER A 148 -0.74 -1.53 2.76
N ASP A 149 -1.54 -0.61 3.31
CA ASP A 149 -1.82 0.73 2.77
C ASP A 149 -2.06 0.87 1.26
N LYS A 150 -3.27 0.50 0.80
CA LYS A 150 -3.80 1.00 -0.47
C LYS A 150 -3.87 2.53 -0.40
N LYS A 151 -2.82 3.21 -0.89
CA LYS A 151 -2.75 4.67 -1.02
C LYS A 151 -4.06 5.17 -1.64
N PRO A 152 -4.68 6.22 -1.09
CA PRO A 152 -5.92 6.75 -1.63
C PRO A 152 -5.69 7.27 -3.05
N GLN A 153 -6.08 6.46 -4.03
CA GLN A 153 -6.15 6.89 -5.42
C GLN A 153 -7.55 7.46 -5.64
N GLY A 154 -7.65 8.62 -6.28
CA GLY A 154 -8.94 9.24 -6.60
C GLY A 154 -9.41 10.32 -5.61
N LEU A 155 -10.41 11.09 -6.04
CA LEU A 155 -10.96 12.20 -5.27
C LEU A 155 -11.93 11.65 -4.21
N HIS A 156 -11.64 11.89 -2.93
CA HIS A 156 -12.46 11.42 -1.82
C HIS A 156 -13.43 12.49 -1.30
N THR A 157 -13.05 13.77 -1.37
CA THR A 157 -13.83 14.88 -0.84
C THR A 157 -13.94 16.00 -1.87
N LEU A 158 -15.18 16.36 -2.21
CA LEU A 158 -15.51 17.47 -3.09
C LEU A 158 -16.37 18.49 -2.33
N ILE A 159 -15.89 19.72 -2.22
CA ILE A 159 -16.58 20.81 -1.51
C ILE A 159 -16.84 21.94 -2.50
N LEU A 160 -18.11 22.23 -2.75
CA LEU A 160 -18.56 23.26 -3.70
C LEU A 160 -19.50 24.27 -3.04
N ASN A 161 -19.40 24.47 -1.73
CA ASN A 161 -20.32 25.30 -0.95
C ASN A 161 -20.41 26.73 -1.49
N GLN A 162 -21.53 27.40 -1.25
CA GLN A 162 -21.74 28.81 -1.55
C GLN A 162 -21.54 29.13 -3.05
N ASN A 163 -22.03 28.23 -3.92
CA ASN A 163 -22.08 28.43 -5.36
C ASN A 163 -23.54 28.28 -5.84
N PRO A 164 -24.38 29.32 -5.65
CA PRO A 164 -25.82 29.22 -5.87
C PRO A 164 -26.23 28.98 -7.33
N LYS A 165 -25.35 29.28 -8.29
CA LYS A 165 -25.60 29.11 -9.73
C LYS A 165 -25.35 27.68 -10.24
N ILE A 166 -24.92 26.74 -9.39
CA ILE A 166 -24.82 25.32 -9.75
C ILE A 166 -26.22 24.77 -10.04
N GLY A 167 -27.17 25.02 -9.13
CA GLY A 167 -28.56 24.63 -9.28
C GLY A 167 -28.80 23.13 -9.49
N ASP A 168 -30.06 22.78 -9.75
CA ASP A 168 -30.45 21.39 -9.99
C ASP A 168 -29.88 20.82 -11.30
N THR A 169 -29.65 21.67 -12.29
CA THR A 169 -29.09 21.27 -13.59
C THR A 169 -27.63 20.85 -13.45
N GLY A 170 -26.81 21.63 -12.76
CA GLY A 170 -25.43 21.28 -12.45
C GLY A 170 -25.34 20.05 -11.54
N LEU A 171 -26.21 19.96 -10.53
CA LEU A 171 -26.29 18.78 -9.66
C LEU A 171 -26.59 17.50 -10.44
N ARG A 172 -27.50 17.55 -11.42
CA ARG A 172 -27.84 16.40 -12.26
C ARG A 172 -26.63 15.89 -13.05
N GLN A 173 -25.81 16.80 -13.59
CA GLN A 173 -24.60 16.44 -14.31
C GLN A 173 -23.55 15.80 -13.38
N LEU A 174 -23.37 16.36 -12.18
CA LEU A 174 -22.52 15.76 -11.15
C LEU A 174 -23.02 14.36 -10.79
N VAL A 175 -24.32 14.20 -10.52
CA VAL A 175 -24.94 12.90 -10.21
C VAL A 175 -24.68 11.86 -11.30
N TYR A 176 -24.71 12.24 -12.58
CA TYR A 176 -24.42 11.33 -13.68
C TYR A 176 -22.99 10.76 -13.60
N ALA A 177 -21.99 11.60 -13.29
CA ALA A 177 -20.62 11.13 -13.08
C ALA A 177 -20.51 10.28 -11.81
N LEU A 178 -21.12 10.75 -10.71
CA LEU A 178 -21.07 10.12 -9.41
C LEU A 178 -21.77 8.76 -9.37
N LYS A 179 -22.77 8.50 -10.22
CA LYS A 179 -23.44 7.18 -10.26
C LYS A 179 -22.46 6.04 -10.48
N SER A 180 -21.41 6.29 -11.26
CA SER A 180 -20.38 5.30 -11.57
C SER A 180 -19.10 5.48 -10.75
N ASP A 181 -18.99 6.54 -9.95
CA ASP A 181 -17.77 6.85 -9.21
C ASP A 181 -17.57 5.94 -8.00
N VAL A 182 -16.32 5.51 -7.78
CA VAL A 182 -15.95 4.49 -6.79
C VAL A 182 -15.10 5.07 -5.65
N TRP A 183 -14.70 6.35 -5.74
CA TRP A 183 -13.78 6.95 -4.76
C TRP A 183 -14.39 8.07 -3.92
N LEU A 184 -15.34 8.85 -4.43
CA LEU A 184 -15.91 9.97 -3.68
C LEU A 184 -16.71 9.47 -2.46
N ARG A 185 -16.28 9.91 -1.27
CA ARG A 185 -16.88 9.56 0.02
C ARG A 185 -17.65 10.72 0.63
N SER A 186 -17.19 11.95 0.38
CA SER A 186 -17.73 13.17 0.97
C SER A 186 -18.05 14.21 -0.10
N LEU A 187 -19.30 14.66 -0.13
CA LEU A 187 -19.77 15.72 -1.04
C LEU A 187 -20.44 16.82 -0.23
N SER A 188 -20.02 18.07 -0.43
CA SER A 188 -20.59 19.24 0.24
C SER A 188 -21.09 20.24 -0.78
N LEU A 189 -22.38 20.54 -0.73
CA LEU A 189 -23.11 21.43 -1.63
C LEU A 189 -24.00 22.40 -0.83
N ARG A 190 -23.47 22.96 0.26
CA ARG A 190 -24.18 23.92 1.09
C ARG A 190 -24.43 25.21 0.31
N HIS A 191 -25.67 25.73 0.33
CA HIS A 191 -26.05 26.95 -0.40
C HIS A 191 -25.64 26.94 -1.90
N CYS A 192 -26.03 25.90 -2.63
CA CYS A 192 -25.73 25.71 -4.05
C CYS A 192 -26.94 25.90 -4.98
N GLY A 193 -28.03 26.46 -4.47
CA GLY A 193 -29.25 26.69 -5.25
C GLY A 193 -30.03 25.40 -5.56
N ILE A 194 -29.86 24.37 -4.74
CA ILE A 194 -30.51 23.07 -4.93
C ILE A 194 -31.96 23.15 -4.43
N SER A 195 -32.90 22.67 -5.23
CA SER A 195 -34.31 22.58 -4.89
C SER A 195 -34.72 21.17 -4.43
N LYS A 196 -36.00 20.97 -4.12
CA LYS A 196 -36.60 19.66 -3.88
C LYS A 196 -36.25 18.64 -4.98
N HIS A 197 -36.32 19.03 -6.26
CA HIS A 197 -36.04 18.12 -7.38
C HIS A 197 -34.57 17.69 -7.46
N GLY A 198 -33.65 18.60 -7.16
CA GLY A 198 -32.24 18.27 -7.02
C GLY A 198 -32.00 17.28 -5.88
N ALA A 199 -32.65 17.47 -4.74
CA ALA A 199 -32.56 16.55 -3.60
C ALA A 199 -33.14 15.15 -3.90
N GLU A 200 -34.26 15.06 -4.62
CA GLU A 200 -34.81 13.78 -5.11
C GLU A 200 -33.84 13.05 -6.05
N THR A 201 -33.13 13.81 -6.89
CA THR A 201 -32.08 13.26 -7.75
C THR A 201 -30.89 12.73 -6.94
N MET A 202 -30.52 13.41 -5.84
CA MET A 202 -29.52 12.91 -4.90
C MET A 202 -29.97 11.66 -4.15
N ILE A 203 -31.25 11.52 -3.80
CA ILE A 203 -31.77 10.29 -3.20
C ILE A 203 -31.59 9.09 -4.15
N ARG A 204 -31.92 9.26 -5.43
CA ARG A 204 -31.69 8.22 -6.46
C ARG A 204 -30.21 7.88 -6.62
N LEU A 205 -29.33 8.87 -6.54
CA LEU A 205 -27.88 8.62 -6.49
C LEU A 205 -27.49 7.82 -5.25
N LEU A 206 -27.99 8.19 -4.08
CA LEU A 206 -27.71 7.48 -2.83
C LEU A 206 -28.34 6.09 -2.79
N GLN A 207 -29.29 5.74 -3.65
CA GLN A 207 -29.75 4.35 -3.77
C GLN A 207 -28.82 3.51 -4.65
N THR A 208 -28.19 4.13 -5.66
CA THR A 208 -27.35 3.43 -6.64
C THR A 208 -25.88 3.38 -6.22
N ASN A 209 -25.32 4.47 -5.69
CA ASN A 209 -23.94 4.54 -5.24
C ASN A 209 -23.86 4.29 -3.73
N SER A 210 -23.12 3.26 -3.30
CA SER A 210 -22.91 2.87 -1.90
C SER A 210 -21.70 3.51 -1.21
N ARG A 211 -20.90 4.30 -1.93
CA ARG A 211 -19.63 4.86 -1.48
C ARG A 211 -19.72 6.21 -0.78
N ILE A 212 -20.70 7.03 -1.16
CA ILE A 212 -20.94 8.32 -0.51
C ILE A 212 -21.45 8.07 0.93
N THR A 213 -20.68 8.56 1.90
CA THR A 213 -20.94 8.40 3.35
C THR A 213 -21.24 9.72 4.04
N LYS A 214 -20.70 10.82 3.50
CA LYS A 214 -20.94 12.18 3.98
C LYS A 214 -21.53 13.01 2.86
N LEU A 215 -22.69 13.61 3.12
CA LEU A 215 -23.36 14.51 2.20
C LEU A 215 -23.89 15.70 2.98
N ASP A 216 -23.50 16.91 2.57
CA ASP A 216 -24.02 18.15 3.10
C ASP A 216 -24.81 18.90 2.02
N LEU A 217 -26.10 19.09 2.26
CA LEU A 217 -27.04 19.85 1.43
C LEU A 217 -27.71 20.99 2.23
N THR A 218 -27.12 21.40 3.36
CA THR A 218 -27.67 22.46 4.21
C THR A 218 -27.76 23.81 3.46
N GLU A 219 -28.60 24.72 3.95
CA GLU A 219 -28.81 26.06 3.36
C GLU A 219 -29.24 26.08 1.89
N ASN A 220 -29.89 25.00 1.45
CA ASN A 220 -30.57 24.91 0.16
C ASN A 220 -32.09 24.98 0.34
N ARG A 221 -32.83 25.18 -0.76
CA ARG A 221 -34.30 25.25 -0.77
C ARG A 221 -34.91 23.85 -0.81
N ILE A 222 -34.56 23.02 0.19
CA ILE A 222 -34.97 21.62 0.28
C ILE A 222 -35.95 21.45 1.46
N PRO A 223 -37.13 20.83 1.26
CA PRO A 223 -38.05 20.58 2.35
C PRO A 223 -37.48 19.58 3.37
N ILE A 224 -37.82 19.77 4.64
CA ILE A 224 -37.24 19.01 5.75
C ILE A 224 -37.47 17.49 5.64
N ASN A 225 -38.62 17.09 5.08
CA ASN A 225 -38.98 15.68 4.86
C ASN A 225 -37.98 14.99 3.92
N THR A 226 -37.54 15.67 2.86
CA THR A 226 -36.56 15.14 1.91
C THR A 226 -35.18 15.03 2.54
N LEU A 227 -34.78 16.02 3.36
CA LEU A 227 -33.53 15.95 4.13
C LEU A 227 -33.54 14.80 5.14
N GLN A 228 -34.65 14.59 5.86
CA GLN A 228 -34.82 13.46 6.77
C GLN A 228 -34.68 12.11 6.05
N MET A 229 -35.22 11.99 4.83
CA MET A 229 -35.08 10.77 4.04
C MET A 229 -33.62 10.49 3.67
N ILE A 230 -32.88 11.53 3.23
CA ILE A 230 -31.44 11.43 2.95
C ILE A 230 -30.67 11.01 4.21
N LEU A 231 -30.96 11.63 5.36
CA LEU A 231 -30.33 11.29 6.64
C LEU A 231 -30.59 9.84 7.05
N ARG A 232 -31.83 9.34 6.88
CA ARG A 232 -32.17 7.93 7.16
C ARG A 232 -31.37 6.97 6.30
N ILE A 233 -31.22 7.26 5.00
CA ILE A 233 -30.42 6.44 4.08
C ILE A 233 -28.95 6.39 4.52
N LEU A 234 -28.36 7.54 4.85
CA LEU A 234 -26.97 7.63 5.31
C LEU A 234 -26.75 6.98 6.68
N LYS A 235 -27.70 7.12 7.61
CA LYS A 235 -27.65 6.50 8.94
C LYS A 235 -27.69 4.98 8.84
N ARG A 236 -28.64 4.41 8.07
CA ARG A 236 -28.71 2.96 7.81
C ARG A 236 -27.41 2.41 7.22
N ARG A 237 -26.75 3.17 6.34
CA ARG A 237 -25.45 2.78 5.77
C ARG A 237 -24.34 2.77 6.80
N ARG A 238 -24.31 3.77 7.67
CA ARG A 238 -23.34 3.83 8.77
C ARG A 238 -23.52 2.63 9.70
N GLU A 239 -24.76 2.35 10.11
CA GLU A 239 -25.11 1.21 10.97
C GLU A 239 -24.74 -0.13 10.31
N MET A 240 -25.01 -0.31 9.01
CA MET A 240 -24.59 -1.51 8.27
C MET A 240 -23.06 -1.64 8.23
N ALA A 241 -22.34 -0.55 7.96
CA ALA A 241 -20.88 -0.56 7.96
C ALA A 241 -20.32 -0.89 9.36
N GLU A 242 -20.86 -0.29 10.41
CA GLU A 242 -20.49 -0.54 11.80
C GLU A 242 -20.76 -1.99 12.21
N SER A 243 -21.91 -2.56 11.83
CA SER A 243 -22.25 -3.97 12.05
C SER A 243 -21.25 -4.91 11.36
N ILE A 244 -20.89 -4.63 10.10
CA ILE A 244 -19.90 -5.42 9.36
C ILE A 244 -18.52 -5.31 10.03
N THR A 245 -18.12 -4.11 10.46
CA THR A 245 -16.83 -3.93 11.16
C THR A 245 -16.82 -4.63 12.52
N SER A 246 -17.93 -4.64 13.24
CA SER A 246 -18.08 -5.32 14.53
C SER A 246 -17.98 -6.84 14.36
N LYS A 247 -18.64 -7.40 13.33
CA LYS A 247 -18.50 -8.82 12.97
C LYS A 247 -17.07 -9.19 12.57
N LYS A 248 -16.38 -8.32 11.81
CA LYS A 248 -14.97 -8.52 11.44
C LYS A 248 -14.05 -8.44 12.66
N ARG A 249 -14.22 -7.45 13.53
CA ARG A 249 -13.47 -7.32 14.80
C ARG A 249 -13.66 -8.54 15.67
N PHE A 250 -14.90 -8.99 15.88
CA PHE A 250 -15.21 -10.22 16.61
C PHE A 250 -14.48 -11.44 16.03
N ARG A 251 -14.46 -11.62 14.71
CA ARG A 251 -13.71 -12.71 14.06
C ARG A 251 -12.19 -12.60 14.26
N ILE A 252 -11.64 -11.39 14.28
CA ILE A 252 -10.21 -11.15 14.51
C ILE A 252 -9.86 -11.42 15.99
N ASP A 253 -10.68 -10.94 16.91
CA ASP A 253 -10.48 -11.10 18.35
C ASP A 253 -10.63 -12.58 18.75
N MET A 254 -11.65 -13.28 18.24
CA MET A 254 -11.76 -14.75 18.38
C MET A 254 -10.51 -15.48 17.88
N ARG A 255 -9.95 -15.08 16.73
CA ARG A 255 -8.70 -15.68 16.22
C ARG A 255 -7.51 -15.37 17.12
N ARG A 256 -7.40 -14.14 17.64
CA ARG A 256 -6.35 -13.77 18.60
C ARG A 256 -6.47 -14.56 19.90
N ASP A 257 -7.68 -14.71 20.43
CA ASP A 257 -7.92 -15.46 21.66
C ASP A 257 -7.58 -16.94 21.50
N LEU A 258 -7.92 -17.55 20.36
CA LEU A 258 -7.49 -18.91 20.00
C LEU A 258 -5.97 -19.05 19.98
N ILE A 259 -5.26 -18.10 19.38
CA ILE A 259 -3.78 -18.09 19.33
C ILE A 259 -3.20 -17.90 20.74
N ASN A 260 -3.71 -16.92 21.50
CA ASN A 260 -3.28 -16.62 22.86
C ASN A 260 -3.49 -17.82 23.79
N ASN A 261 -4.64 -18.48 23.72
CA ASN A 261 -4.93 -19.69 24.49
C ASN A 261 -3.97 -20.82 24.14
N ARG A 262 -3.63 -21.00 22.86
CA ARG A 262 -2.67 -22.02 22.42
C ARG A 262 -1.25 -21.71 22.88
N ILE A 263 -0.82 -20.46 22.83
CA ILE A 263 0.47 -19.99 23.39
C ILE A 263 0.49 -20.22 24.90
N HIS A 264 -0.60 -19.90 25.60
CA HIS A 264 -0.70 -20.04 27.06
C HIS A 264 -0.62 -21.51 27.49
N GLU A 265 -1.26 -22.42 26.76
CA GLU A 265 -1.14 -23.86 27.01
C GLU A 265 0.27 -24.39 26.70
N LEU A 266 0.93 -23.93 25.64
CA LEU A 266 2.33 -24.27 25.36
C LEU A 266 3.28 -23.79 26.46
N ILE A 267 3.10 -22.56 26.96
CA ILE A 267 3.87 -22.02 28.09
C ILE A 267 3.62 -22.85 29.35
N LYS A 268 2.37 -23.23 29.62
CA LYS A 268 1.99 -24.03 30.79
C LYS A 268 2.60 -25.44 30.72
N GLN A 269 2.56 -26.09 29.56
CA GLN A 269 3.24 -27.38 29.32
C GLN A 269 4.75 -27.26 29.54
N ARG A 270 5.38 -26.21 29.00
CA ARG A 270 6.82 -25.98 29.15
C ARG A 270 7.22 -25.72 30.60
N ARG A 271 6.43 -24.95 31.36
CA ARG A 271 6.62 -24.74 32.81
C ARG A 271 6.48 -26.03 33.62
N ARG A 272 5.53 -26.92 33.28
CA ARG A 272 5.38 -28.24 33.91
C ARG A 272 6.60 -29.12 33.65
N SER A 273 7.04 -29.21 32.39
CA SER A 273 8.24 -29.97 32.02
C SER A 273 9.50 -29.47 32.73
N LEU A 274 9.68 -28.14 32.80
CA LEU A 274 10.78 -27.52 33.55
C LEU A 274 10.73 -27.85 35.04
N ARG A 275 9.56 -27.76 35.69
CA ARG A 275 9.39 -28.14 37.11
C ARG A 275 9.79 -29.59 37.37
N ASN A 276 9.28 -30.52 36.57
CA ASN A 276 9.61 -31.94 36.70
C ASN A 276 11.12 -32.17 36.53
N ARG A 277 11.77 -31.45 35.61
CA ARG A 277 13.22 -31.53 35.40
C ARG A 277 14.01 -30.96 36.58
N THR A 278 13.58 -29.86 37.18
CA THR A 278 14.22 -29.29 38.38
C THR A 278 14.03 -30.15 39.61
N GLU A 279 12.87 -30.77 39.79
CA GLU A 279 12.62 -31.70 40.90
C GLU A 279 13.51 -32.95 40.79
N ARG A 280 13.65 -33.51 39.58
CA ARG A 280 14.58 -34.61 39.32
C ARG A 280 16.01 -34.22 39.66
N LEU A 281 16.49 -33.06 39.18
CA LEU A 281 17.84 -32.56 39.48
C LEU A 281 18.07 -32.34 40.99
N ASN A 282 17.08 -31.79 41.70
CA ASN A 282 17.16 -31.62 43.14
C ASN A 282 17.26 -32.96 43.85
N LYS A 283 16.45 -33.96 43.46
CA LYS A 283 16.50 -35.33 44.00
C LYS A 283 17.88 -35.98 43.80
N TYR A 284 18.47 -35.84 42.61
CA TYR A 284 19.84 -36.30 42.35
C TYR A 284 20.88 -35.58 43.21
N SER A 285 20.74 -34.26 43.41
CA SER A 285 21.67 -33.49 44.24
C SER A 285 21.60 -33.88 45.73
N THR A 286 20.40 -34.15 46.25
CA THR A 286 20.19 -34.63 47.61
C THR A 286 20.74 -36.04 47.80
N GLN A 287 20.54 -36.94 46.83
CA GLN A 287 21.17 -38.26 46.83
C GLN A 287 22.70 -38.12 46.82
N LYS A 288 23.28 -37.30 45.93
CA LYS A 288 24.74 -37.10 45.86
C LYS A 288 25.33 -36.56 47.18
N ARG A 289 24.62 -35.67 47.88
CA ARG A 289 25.03 -35.20 49.22
C ARG A 289 24.95 -36.32 50.26
N HIS A 290 23.93 -37.16 50.19
CA HIS A 290 23.77 -38.32 51.06
C HIS A 290 24.91 -39.33 50.86
N TRP A 291 25.25 -39.65 49.61
CA TRP A 291 26.38 -40.50 49.26
C TRP A 291 27.73 -39.95 49.74
N LYS A 292 27.96 -38.62 49.67
CA LYS A 292 29.17 -38.01 50.24
C LYS A 292 29.24 -38.12 51.77
N LYS A 293 28.10 -38.08 52.46
CA LYS A 293 28.05 -38.30 53.91
C LYS A 293 28.36 -39.76 54.23
N ILE A 294 27.73 -40.71 53.52
CA ILE A 294 28.00 -42.14 53.65
C ILE A 294 29.48 -42.42 53.41
N HIS A 295 30.07 -41.86 52.36
CA HIS A 295 31.49 -42.09 52.06
C HIS A 295 32.43 -41.51 53.13
N ARG A 296 32.08 -40.35 53.73
CA ARG A 296 32.80 -39.85 54.92
C ARG A 296 32.63 -40.74 56.14
N PHE A 297 31.46 -41.35 56.32
CA PHE A 297 31.22 -42.33 57.37
C PHE A 297 32.00 -43.62 57.12
N GLU A 298 32.06 -44.13 55.89
CA GLU A 298 32.87 -45.29 55.50
C GLU A 298 34.36 -45.06 55.72
N ILE A 299 34.87 -43.86 55.39
CA ILE A 299 36.27 -43.48 55.66
C ILE A 299 36.54 -43.46 57.16
N LYS A 300 35.62 -42.90 57.96
CA LYS A 300 35.72 -42.93 59.44
C LYS A 300 35.66 -44.35 60.02
N VAL A 301 34.80 -45.21 59.48
CA VAL A 301 34.66 -46.62 59.91
C VAL A 301 35.89 -47.46 59.53
N LYS A 302 36.49 -47.20 58.38
CA LYS A 302 37.76 -47.83 57.96
C LYS A 302 38.94 -47.36 58.82
N GLN A 303 38.92 -46.13 59.34
CA GLN A 303 39.92 -45.61 60.27
C GLN A 303 39.75 -46.15 61.70
N SER A 304 38.59 -46.70 62.06
CA SER A 304 38.30 -47.23 63.40
C SER A 304 38.28 -48.77 63.47
N LYS A 305 38.98 -49.46 62.56
CA LYS A 305 39.23 -50.91 62.63
C LYS A 305 40.69 -51.19 62.98
N GLU A 306 41.07 -50.79 64.19
CA GLU A 306 42.06 -51.48 65.01
C GLU A 306 41.53 -51.40 66.44
N ILE A 307 41.72 -52.49 67.20
CA ILE A 307 41.32 -52.75 68.60
C ILE A 307 40.10 -53.69 68.74
N GLU A 308 40.39 -54.78 69.47
CA GLU A 308 39.67 -56.03 69.67
C GLU A 308 38.35 -55.90 70.45
N VAL A 309 37.50 -56.92 70.28
CA VAL A 309 36.13 -57.01 70.83
C VAL A 309 36.13 -57.71 72.20
N PRO A 310 35.32 -57.25 73.17
CA PRO A 310 34.38 -58.20 73.80
C PRO A 310 32.97 -57.66 74.10
N LYS A 311 31.96 -58.52 73.89
CA LYS A 311 30.60 -58.60 74.50
C LYS A 311 29.52 -57.53 74.21
N GLU A 312 29.49 -56.94 73.00
CA GLU A 312 28.34 -56.13 72.48
C GLU A 312 27.64 -56.75 71.24
N ASP A 313 27.78 -58.06 71.03
CA ASP A 313 27.60 -58.69 69.72
C ASP A 313 26.16 -58.79 69.16
N GLN A 314 25.12 -58.62 69.97
CA GLN A 314 23.75 -58.82 69.49
C GLN A 314 23.15 -57.57 68.81
N SER A 315 23.53 -56.37 69.28
CA SER A 315 23.14 -55.09 68.67
C SER A 315 23.89 -54.84 67.36
N ARG A 316 25.17 -55.25 67.30
CA ARG A 316 26.00 -55.12 66.10
C ARG A 316 25.59 -56.05 64.98
N ARG A 317 25.20 -57.30 65.28
CA ARG A 317 24.64 -58.23 64.29
C ARG A 317 23.30 -57.78 63.71
N LYS A 318 22.41 -57.21 64.54
CA LYS A 318 21.17 -56.57 64.04
C LYS A 318 21.46 -55.38 63.13
N LYS A 319 22.37 -54.49 63.55
CA LYS A 319 22.82 -53.36 62.70
C LYS A 319 23.49 -53.81 61.41
N LEU A 320 24.23 -54.94 61.42
CA LEU A 320 24.83 -55.52 60.23
C LEU A 320 23.75 -56.05 59.27
N GLY A 321 22.75 -56.77 59.77
CA GLY A 321 21.60 -57.22 58.97
C GLY A 321 20.74 -56.08 58.43
N ASP A 322 20.56 -55.01 59.20
CA ASP A 322 19.87 -53.80 58.74
C ASP A 322 20.68 -53.08 57.64
N LEU A 323 22.02 -53.04 57.77
CA LEU A 323 22.91 -52.49 56.75
C LEU A 323 22.94 -53.35 55.48
N GLU A 324 22.95 -54.68 55.61
CA GLU A 324 22.85 -55.59 54.47
C GLU A 324 21.52 -55.45 53.73
N SER A 325 20.42 -55.28 54.48
CA SER A 325 19.09 -55.02 53.92
C SER A 325 19.02 -53.67 53.20
N GLN A 326 19.65 -52.63 53.75
CA GLN A 326 19.77 -51.32 53.09
C GLN A 326 20.66 -51.39 51.84
N LEU A 327 21.72 -52.19 51.87
CA LEU A 327 22.63 -52.36 50.74
C LEU A 327 21.93 -53.11 49.60
N TRP A 328 21.14 -54.14 49.91
CA TRP A 328 20.27 -54.82 48.96
C TRP A 328 19.23 -53.89 48.34
N SER A 329 18.55 -53.07 49.15
CA SER A 329 17.60 -52.06 48.65
C SER A 329 18.26 -51.03 47.73
N LEU A 330 19.50 -50.62 48.05
CA LEU A 330 20.28 -49.72 47.21
C LEU A 330 20.71 -50.36 45.89
N VAL A 331 21.16 -51.61 45.91
CA VAL A 331 21.49 -52.37 44.69
C VAL A 331 20.27 -52.50 43.78
N GLU A 332 19.10 -52.83 44.34
CA GLU A 332 17.86 -52.94 43.58
C GLU A 332 17.43 -51.57 42.98
N SER A 333 17.56 -50.48 43.75
CA SER A 333 17.25 -49.13 43.26
C SER A 333 18.20 -48.67 42.15
N ASN A 334 19.49 -49.03 42.23
CA ASN A 334 20.48 -48.72 41.20
C ASN A 334 20.25 -49.54 39.93
N PHE A 335 19.79 -50.78 40.06
CA PHE A 335 19.40 -51.59 38.92
C PHE A 335 18.21 -50.96 38.17
N LYS A 336 17.16 -50.55 38.89
CA LYS A 336 15.99 -49.84 38.31
C LYS A 336 16.39 -48.53 37.62
N LEU A 337 17.26 -47.74 38.24
CA LEU A 337 17.77 -46.51 37.62
C LEU A 337 18.58 -46.78 36.34
N LYS A 338 19.35 -47.88 36.31
CA LYS A 338 20.12 -48.27 35.12
C LYS A 338 19.19 -48.64 33.96
N GLU A 339 18.09 -49.34 34.22
CA GLU A 339 17.06 -49.65 33.22
C GLU A 339 16.31 -48.40 32.73
N GLU A 340 15.96 -47.47 33.62
CA GLU A 340 15.33 -46.22 33.21
C GLU A 340 16.27 -45.36 32.34
N LEU A 341 17.58 -45.40 32.62
CA LEU A 341 18.57 -44.65 31.86
C LEU A 341 18.81 -45.27 30.48
N SER A 342 18.78 -46.60 30.36
CA SER A 342 18.85 -47.27 29.06
C SER A 342 17.58 -47.04 28.23
N SER A 343 16.39 -47.04 28.85
CA SER A 343 15.13 -46.73 28.18
C SER A 343 15.08 -45.28 27.67
N ASN A 344 15.48 -44.31 28.48
CA ASN A 344 15.54 -42.90 28.06
C ASN A 344 16.56 -42.65 26.95
N LYS A 345 17.69 -43.39 26.95
CA LYS A 345 18.67 -43.31 25.87
C LYS A 345 18.05 -43.75 24.54
N ALA A 346 17.33 -44.88 24.53
CA ALA A 346 16.64 -45.35 23.33
C ALA A 346 15.58 -44.35 22.82
N LEU A 347 14.82 -43.72 23.72
CA LEU A 347 13.86 -42.69 23.33
C LEU A 347 14.53 -41.47 22.68
N LEU A 348 15.66 -41.01 23.24
CA LEU A 348 16.43 -39.91 22.65
C LEU A 348 16.99 -40.26 21.27
N ASP A 349 17.49 -41.48 21.10
CA ASP A 349 18.00 -41.96 19.81
C ASP A 349 16.89 -42.00 18.75
N THR A 350 15.67 -42.45 19.11
CA THR A 350 14.52 -42.43 18.19
C THR A 350 14.05 -41.01 17.84
N GLU A 351 14.06 -40.07 18.79
CA GLU A 351 13.70 -38.67 18.53
C GLU A 351 14.74 -37.99 17.62
N ALA A 352 16.03 -38.26 17.85
CA ALA A 352 17.11 -37.76 16.99
C ALA A 352 16.95 -38.26 15.54
N GLN A 353 16.61 -39.54 15.36
CA GLN A 353 16.39 -40.13 14.04
C GLN A 353 15.15 -39.52 13.34
N GLN A 354 14.08 -39.21 14.08
CA GLN A 354 12.91 -38.53 13.52
C GLN A 354 13.21 -37.09 13.08
N ARG A 355 13.99 -36.35 13.87
CA ARG A 355 14.39 -34.98 13.51
C ARG A 355 15.24 -34.94 12.25
N SER A 356 16.21 -35.85 12.12
CA SER A 356 17.02 -35.98 10.90
C SER A 356 16.17 -36.26 9.66
N LYS A 357 15.20 -37.19 9.74
CA LYS A 357 14.27 -37.45 8.61
C LYS A 357 13.44 -36.23 8.21
N MET A 358 12.97 -35.46 9.19
CA MET A 358 12.19 -34.24 8.93
C MET A 358 13.04 -33.14 8.28
N GLU A 359 14.30 -33.00 8.70
CA GLU A 359 15.25 -32.06 8.10
C GLU A 359 15.55 -32.42 6.64
N ASP A 360 15.75 -33.71 6.33
CA ASP A 360 15.94 -34.19 4.95
C ASP A 360 14.73 -33.87 4.05
N GLU A 361 13.51 -34.09 4.53
CA GLU A 361 12.29 -33.78 3.78
C GLU A 361 12.13 -32.27 3.55
N LEU A 362 12.49 -31.45 4.54
CA LEU A 362 12.44 -29.99 4.42
C LEU A 362 13.46 -29.48 3.40
N GLN A 363 14.65 -30.10 3.34
CA GLN A 363 15.67 -29.79 2.34
C GLN A 363 15.22 -30.17 0.92
N LYS A 364 14.53 -31.31 0.73
CA LYS A 364 13.93 -31.69 -0.56
C LYS A 364 12.87 -30.69 -1.03
N VAL A 365 11.99 -30.23 -0.13
CA VAL A 365 10.96 -29.23 -0.46
C VAL A 365 11.60 -27.89 -0.85
N SER A 366 12.66 -27.47 -0.14
CA SER A 366 13.40 -26.26 -0.46
C SER A 366 14.01 -26.31 -1.87
N LEU A 367 14.59 -27.44 -2.27
CA LEU A 367 15.14 -27.61 -3.62
C LEU A 367 14.06 -27.53 -4.70
N ARG A 368 12.89 -28.16 -4.48
CA ARG A 368 11.75 -28.07 -5.40
C ARG A 368 11.19 -26.65 -5.55
N LEU A 369 11.16 -25.90 -4.45
CA LEU A 369 10.73 -24.50 -4.47
C LEU A 369 11.68 -23.64 -5.31
N ASN A 370 12.99 -23.86 -5.18
CA ASN A 370 14.00 -23.14 -5.96
C ASN A 370 13.91 -23.49 -7.45
N ASP A 371 13.69 -24.76 -7.82
CA ASP A 371 13.47 -25.17 -9.21
C ASP A 371 12.22 -24.53 -9.82
N LEU A 372 11.10 -24.53 -9.08
CA LEU A 372 9.87 -23.86 -9.51
C LEU A 372 10.07 -22.35 -9.68
N LYS A 373 10.82 -21.71 -8.78
CA LYS A 373 11.15 -20.29 -8.87
C LYS A 373 11.95 -19.98 -10.14
N SER A 374 12.95 -20.81 -10.47
CA SER A 374 13.72 -20.68 -11.71
C SER A 374 12.86 -20.88 -12.97
N LYS A 375 11.93 -21.85 -12.95
CA LYS A 375 11.00 -22.10 -14.06
C LYS A 375 10.04 -20.93 -14.29
N VAL A 376 9.53 -20.31 -13.23
CA VAL A 376 8.67 -19.12 -13.34
C VAL A 376 9.42 -17.95 -13.98
N VAL A 377 10.66 -17.70 -13.55
CA VAL A 377 11.52 -16.66 -14.16
C VAL A 377 11.76 -16.91 -15.65
N MET A 378 11.95 -18.17 -16.05
CA MET A 378 12.11 -18.53 -17.47
C MET A 378 10.83 -18.30 -18.27
N LEU A 379 9.64 -18.64 -17.73
CA LEU A 379 8.36 -18.39 -18.39
C LEU A 379 8.08 -16.89 -18.58
N ASP A 380 8.43 -16.07 -17.59
CA ASP A 380 8.31 -14.61 -17.69
C ASP A 380 9.21 -14.04 -18.79
N CYS A 381 10.43 -14.58 -18.94
CA CYS A 381 11.35 -14.19 -20.01
C CYS A 381 10.81 -14.56 -21.40
N VAL A 382 10.29 -15.79 -21.57
CA VAL A 382 9.72 -16.25 -22.84
C VAL A 382 8.48 -15.45 -23.23
N SER A 383 7.60 -15.16 -22.28
CA SER A 383 6.39 -14.35 -22.54
C SER A 383 6.73 -12.91 -22.92
N SER A 384 7.78 -12.31 -22.34
CA SER A 384 8.29 -10.99 -22.70
C SER A 384 8.81 -10.96 -24.14
N ASN A 385 9.54 -11.99 -24.56
CA ASN A 385 10.05 -12.11 -25.93
C ASN A 385 8.90 -12.34 -26.94
N ALA A 386 7.94 -13.20 -26.64
CA ALA A 386 6.74 -13.38 -27.48
C ALA A 386 5.92 -12.08 -27.60
N CYS A 387 5.88 -11.25 -26.55
CA CYS A 387 5.21 -9.96 -26.58
C CYS A 387 5.94 -8.94 -27.48
N LYS A 388 7.29 -8.98 -27.49
CA LYS A 388 8.11 -8.18 -28.42
C LYS A 388 7.91 -8.61 -29.87
N GLU A 389 7.91 -9.91 -30.16
CA GLU A 389 7.64 -10.44 -31.50
C GLU A 389 6.22 -10.10 -31.98
N SER A 390 5.21 -10.19 -31.11
CA SER A 390 3.83 -9.77 -31.44
C SER A 390 3.73 -8.27 -31.75
N ARG A 391 4.52 -7.41 -31.09
CA ARG A 391 4.61 -5.98 -31.41
C ARG A 391 5.30 -5.74 -32.75
N LEU A 392 6.37 -6.48 -33.06
CA LEU A 392 7.04 -6.40 -34.37
C LEU A 392 6.11 -6.84 -35.49
N LEU A 393 5.34 -7.92 -35.30
CA LEU A 393 4.33 -8.38 -36.25
C LEU A 393 3.21 -7.35 -36.46
N LYS A 394 2.76 -6.67 -35.40
CA LYS A 394 1.80 -5.56 -35.54
C LYS A 394 2.38 -4.36 -36.27
N GLY A 395 3.66 -4.03 -36.02
CA GLY A 395 4.38 -2.97 -36.72
C GLY A 395 4.54 -3.28 -38.22
N LEU A 396 4.93 -4.51 -38.54
CA LEU A 396 5.02 -4.99 -39.92
C LEU A 396 3.65 -4.99 -40.60
N LYS A 397 2.59 -5.45 -39.92
CA LYS A 397 1.23 -5.41 -40.46
C LYS A 397 0.77 -3.97 -40.76
N TYR A 398 1.08 -3.03 -39.88
CA TYR A 398 0.80 -1.61 -40.12
C TYR A 398 1.58 -1.05 -41.33
N ILE A 399 2.85 -1.44 -41.50
CA ILE A 399 3.65 -1.04 -42.66
C ILE A 399 3.08 -1.65 -43.95
N PHE A 400 2.68 -2.93 -43.93
CA PHE A 400 2.04 -3.58 -45.07
C PHE A 400 0.70 -2.95 -45.42
N ASP A 401 -0.19 -2.72 -44.45
CA ASP A 401 -1.47 -2.03 -44.66
C ASP A 401 -1.27 -0.63 -45.26
N LYS A 402 -0.20 0.07 -44.85
CA LYS A 402 0.14 1.39 -45.39
C LYS A 402 0.69 1.29 -46.82
N LEU A 403 1.54 0.32 -47.12
CA LEU A 403 2.02 0.07 -48.49
C LEU A 403 0.89 -0.36 -49.43
N GLU A 404 -0.08 -1.12 -48.94
CA GLU A 404 -1.29 -1.51 -49.68
C GLU A 404 -2.22 -0.30 -49.91
N SER A 405 -2.27 0.63 -48.96
CA SER A 405 -2.93 1.94 -49.18
C SER A 405 -2.23 2.79 -50.23
N PHE A 406 -0.91 2.65 -50.41
CA PHE A 406 -0.14 3.34 -51.46
C PHE A 406 -0.27 2.67 -52.84
N SER A 407 -0.37 1.34 -52.92
CA SER A 407 -0.61 0.64 -54.18
C SER A 407 -2.03 0.92 -54.72
N THR A 408 -3.02 0.97 -53.83
CA THR A 408 -4.40 1.34 -54.17
C THR A 408 -4.56 2.83 -54.49
N ALA A 409 -3.71 3.71 -53.93
CA ALA A 409 -3.64 5.12 -54.32
C ALA A 409 -3.00 5.30 -55.71
N ARG A 410 -1.92 4.57 -56.04
CA ARG A 410 -1.33 4.59 -57.40
C ARG A 410 -2.28 4.08 -58.49
N GLN A 411 -3.25 3.23 -58.16
CA GLN A 411 -4.30 2.81 -59.10
C GLN A 411 -5.39 3.87 -59.32
N LYS A 412 -5.47 4.90 -58.47
CA LYS A 412 -6.41 6.03 -58.63
C LYS A 412 -5.78 7.27 -59.28
N ASP A 413 -4.46 7.39 -59.28
CA ASP A 413 -3.72 8.55 -59.83
C ASP A 413 -3.10 8.31 -61.23
N ILE A 414 -3.71 7.46 -62.07
CA ILE A 414 -3.31 7.35 -63.50
C ILE A 414 -3.99 8.43 -64.36
N ASN A 415 -4.95 9.18 -63.82
CA ASN A 415 -5.59 10.29 -64.52
C ASN A 415 -5.34 11.60 -63.78
N GLU A 416 -4.19 12.24 -64.03
CA GLU A 416 -4.00 13.70 -64.17
C GLU A 416 -2.50 14.07 -64.00
N GLU A 417 -1.91 14.58 -65.07
CA GLU A 417 -0.56 15.16 -65.11
C GLU A 417 -0.49 16.47 -64.29
N VAL A 418 0.30 16.54 -63.22
CA VAL A 418 0.90 17.82 -62.78
C VAL A 418 2.27 17.61 -62.08
N LEU A 419 3.30 18.16 -62.73
CA LEU A 419 4.58 18.73 -62.27
C LEU A 419 5.21 18.34 -60.91
N LEU A 420 6.42 17.80 -61.05
CA LEU A 420 7.46 17.50 -60.05
C LEU A 420 7.92 18.72 -59.24
N ASN A 421 8.09 18.52 -57.92
CA ASN A 421 9.09 19.20 -57.09
C ASN A 421 9.85 18.13 -56.26
N PRO A 422 11.18 18.23 -56.08
CA PRO A 422 11.96 17.18 -55.41
C PRO A 422 11.82 17.30 -53.89
N VAL A 423 11.26 16.28 -53.26
CA VAL A 423 11.23 16.12 -51.79
C VAL A 423 12.41 15.24 -51.38
N GLU A 424 13.18 15.72 -50.39
CA GLU A 424 14.38 15.11 -49.82
C GLU A 424 14.20 13.63 -49.38
N PRO A 425 15.27 12.82 -49.40
CA PRO A 425 15.20 11.42 -48.99
C PRO A 425 14.97 11.27 -47.47
N LEU A 426 14.00 10.40 -47.14
CA LEU A 426 13.45 10.03 -45.82
C LEU A 426 14.42 9.42 -44.78
N TRP A 427 15.74 9.56 -44.93
CA TRP A 427 16.73 9.04 -43.96
C TRP A 427 17.19 10.08 -42.93
N SER A 428 16.70 11.32 -43.01
CA SER A 428 16.99 12.40 -42.06
C SER A 428 15.95 12.51 -40.92
N SER A 429 15.77 11.42 -40.16
CA SER A 429 15.00 11.44 -38.90
C SER A 429 15.90 11.12 -37.70
N PRO A 430 15.77 11.77 -36.53
CA PRO A 430 16.66 11.57 -35.36
C PRO A 430 16.60 10.18 -34.72
N LEU A 431 15.70 9.30 -35.21
CA LEU A 431 15.48 7.96 -34.67
C LEU A 431 16.47 6.90 -35.18
N THR A 432 17.07 7.08 -36.36
CA THR A 432 18.07 6.13 -36.88
C THR A 432 19.41 6.26 -36.15
N GLN A 433 19.82 7.46 -35.75
CA GLN A 433 21.03 7.67 -34.92
C GLN A 433 20.90 7.13 -33.48
N GLN A 434 19.67 7.01 -32.94
CA GLN A 434 19.47 6.35 -31.65
C GLN A 434 19.52 4.82 -31.73
N MET A 435 19.21 4.22 -32.87
CA MET A 435 19.26 2.76 -33.03
C MET A 435 20.69 2.23 -33.18
N GLU A 436 21.57 2.91 -33.92
CA GLU A 436 22.97 2.47 -34.06
C GLU A 436 23.76 2.54 -32.74
N ASN A 437 23.54 3.60 -31.94
CA ASN A 437 24.17 3.74 -30.62
C ASN A 437 23.66 2.71 -29.58
N SER A 438 22.45 2.19 -29.76
CA SER A 438 21.86 1.17 -28.88
C SER A 438 22.42 -0.22 -29.18
N PHE A 439 22.69 -0.52 -30.46
CA PHE A 439 23.27 -1.80 -30.88
C PHE A 439 24.77 -1.90 -30.53
N ALA A 440 25.54 -0.81 -30.65
CA ALA A 440 26.96 -0.80 -30.29
C ALA A 440 27.20 -0.97 -28.77
N ASN A 441 26.35 -0.38 -27.92
CA ASN A 441 26.44 -0.50 -26.47
C ASN A 441 26.07 -1.89 -25.93
N CYS A 442 25.23 -2.65 -26.65
CA CYS A 442 24.84 -3.99 -26.24
C CYS A 442 25.96 -5.03 -26.47
N LEU A 443 26.84 -4.82 -27.46
CA LEU A 443 27.93 -5.73 -27.79
C LEU A 443 29.17 -5.58 -26.90
N GLN A 444 29.32 -4.46 -26.17
CA GLN A 444 30.42 -4.26 -25.22
C GLN A 444 30.15 -4.79 -23.80
N GLN A 445 28.89 -5.15 -23.48
CA GLN A 445 28.53 -5.62 -22.13
C GLN A 445 28.53 -7.14 -21.95
N THR A 446 28.72 -7.92 -23.01
CA THR A 446 28.86 -9.38 -22.91
C THR A 446 30.33 -9.79 -22.91
N ASN A 447 31.01 -9.57 -21.80
CA ASN A 447 32.25 -10.27 -21.47
C ASN A 447 31.87 -11.68 -20.98
N VAL A 448 31.60 -12.60 -21.91
CA VAL A 448 31.52 -14.02 -21.62
C VAL A 448 32.43 -14.74 -22.61
N ALA A 449 33.49 -15.35 -22.07
CA ALA A 449 34.46 -16.13 -22.79
C ALA A 449 33.76 -17.25 -23.59
N LEU A 450 33.96 -17.23 -24.91
CA LEU A 450 33.64 -18.34 -25.80
C LEU A 450 34.66 -19.47 -25.54
N PHE A 451 34.24 -20.54 -24.86
CA PHE A 451 34.86 -21.84 -25.03
C PHE A 451 34.26 -22.50 -26.27
N PRO A 452 35.07 -23.05 -27.20
CA PRO A 452 34.56 -23.73 -28.37
C PRO A 452 34.03 -25.11 -27.97
N VAL A 453 32.76 -25.38 -28.27
CA VAL A 453 32.20 -26.73 -28.19
C VAL A 453 32.36 -27.37 -29.55
N GLU A 454 33.19 -28.41 -29.58
CA GLU A 454 33.40 -29.29 -30.73
C GLU A 454 32.11 -29.99 -31.15
N ASN A 455 31.99 -30.16 -32.47
CA ASN A 455 31.01 -30.99 -33.14
C ASN A 455 30.92 -32.39 -32.53
N ILE A 456 29.71 -32.82 -32.15
CA ILE A 456 29.37 -34.25 -32.14
C ILE A 456 28.03 -34.42 -32.84
N THR A 457 28.12 -34.96 -34.04
CA THR A 457 27.06 -35.56 -34.85
C THR A 457 26.56 -36.86 -34.21
N MET A 458 25.26 -36.95 -33.95
CA MET A 458 24.29 -37.89 -34.54
C MET A 458 22.95 -37.80 -33.80
#